data_AF-A0A8T4RGL8-F1
#
_entry.id   AF-A0A8T4RGL8-F1
#
_cell.length_a   1.000
_cell.length_b   1.000
_cell.length_c   1.000
_cell.angle_alpha   90.00
_cell.angle_beta   90.00
_cell.angle_gamma   90.00
#
_symmetry.space_group_name_H-M   'P 1'
#
loop_
_entity.id
_entity.type
_entity.pdbx_description
1 polymer ?
#
loop_
_entity_poly.entity_id
_entity_poly.type
_entity_poly.pdbx_seq_one_letter_code
_entity_poly.pdbx_strand_id
1 'polypeptide(L)'
;MTLIHLILPDGKKLSVEKGVSCLEAARKIGEGLAKAALAAKLDGILVDLDYKVEKDASFQVLTFKDEEGKKVFWHSTSHLMAAAIMKLYPKAKLTLGPPIAEGFYYDIDMEAVHPEQFANIEEEMKKIVQTNPSCTHEILTLSEAKKRFKENWYKMEILNEIKEKTVTIYHIGTLFTDLCRGPHIPHIGMIKAFKILRAAGAYWRGDAKNKQLQRLYGVSFPEKKELDAHLKLLEEAEKRDHRKIGKELQLFVFSDLIGSGMPLYTPKGTILRNEIVQYSRALNKKIGYQEVHTPNFNKAELFKISGHYDKFKDDMVKVQSHYSKEEFFLKPMNCPQHTQIFASQTRSYKDLPIRFSDFANLHRDEKPGELTGLSRLRCFCQDDGHSFCRKDQIEEEFNNCLKVIKEALKT
;
A
#
# COMPACT_ATOMS: atom_id res chain seq x y z
N MET A 1 10.72 -24.30 41.11
CA MET A 1 10.52 -23.47 39.91
C MET A 1 9.49 -24.14 39.02
N THR A 2 8.44 -23.44 38.63
CA THR A 2 7.42 -24.00 37.72
C THR A 2 7.94 -23.94 36.29
N LEU A 3 8.03 -25.10 35.63
CA LEU A 3 8.39 -25.18 34.22
C LEU A 3 7.15 -24.97 33.34
N ILE A 4 7.34 -24.27 32.23
CA ILE A 4 6.35 -24.08 31.17
C ILE A 4 6.94 -24.59 29.85
N HIS A 5 6.06 -24.95 28.92
CA HIS A 5 6.43 -25.51 27.63
C HIS A 5 6.09 -24.56 26.49
N LEU A 6 7.12 -24.16 25.75
CA LEU A 6 6.99 -23.37 24.54
C LEU A 6 7.04 -24.29 23.31
N ILE A 7 6.03 -24.22 22.45
CA ILE A 7 5.97 -25.01 21.21
C ILE A 7 6.60 -24.21 20.09
N LEU A 8 7.73 -24.69 19.55
CA LEU A 8 8.47 -24.07 18.46
C LEU A 8 7.81 -24.34 17.10
N PRO A 9 8.16 -23.59 16.03
CA PRO A 9 7.55 -23.78 14.71
C PRO A 9 7.79 -25.16 14.09
N ASP A 10 8.85 -25.86 14.49
CA ASP A 10 9.15 -27.24 14.07
C ASP A 10 8.40 -28.30 14.90
N GLY A 11 7.50 -27.87 15.79
CA GLY A 11 6.72 -28.73 16.67
C GLY A 11 7.46 -29.20 17.93
N LYS A 12 8.75 -28.87 18.09
CA LYS A 12 9.49 -29.24 19.30
C LYS A 12 9.04 -28.42 20.51
N LYS A 13 9.14 -29.03 21.69
CA LYS A 13 8.85 -28.38 22.97
C LYS A 13 10.14 -27.90 23.61
N LEU A 14 10.19 -26.61 23.94
CA LEU A 14 11.25 -25.98 24.72
C LEU A 14 10.75 -25.76 26.16
N SER A 15 11.40 -26.39 27.13
CA SER A 15 11.06 -26.23 28.55
C SER A 15 11.81 -25.05 29.15
N VAL A 16 11.07 -24.08 29.68
CA VAL A 16 11.63 -22.87 30.29
C VAL A 16 11.01 -22.60 31.65
N GLU A 17 11.66 -21.77 32.46
CA GLU A 17 11.11 -21.36 33.75
C GLU A 17 10.00 -20.34 33.54
N LYS A 18 8.93 -20.43 34.33
CA LYS A 18 7.86 -19.43 34.34
C LYS A 18 8.46 -18.04 34.68
N GLY A 19 8.09 -17.03 33.89
CA GLY A 19 8.61 -15.66 34.03
C GLY A 19 9.93 -15.43 33.30
N VAL A 20 10.42 -16.38 32.50
CA VAL A 20 11.54 -16.13 31.59
C VAL A 20 11.15 -15.10 30.53
N SER A 21 12.08 -14.25 30.11
CA SER A 21 11.83 -13.35 28.96
C SER A 21 11.87 -14.11 27.63
N CYS A 22 11.17 -13.60 26.62
CA CYS A 22 11.28 -14.09 25.24
C CYS A 22 12.74 -14.12 24.74
N LEU A 23 13.58 -13.16 25.13
CA LEU A 23 15.01 -13.12 24.80
C LEU A 23 15.78 -14.29 25.42
N GLU A 24 15.55 -14.56 26.70
CA GLU A 24 16.19 -15.68 27.40
C GLU A 24 15.71 -17.03 26.86
N ALA A 25 14.44 -17.15 26.48
CA ALA A 25 13.92 -18.32 25.77
C ALA A 25 14.60 -18.47 24.40
N ALA A 26 14.79 -17.39 23.64
CA ALA A 26 15.52 -17.42 22.38
C ALA A 26 16.99 -17.86 22.56
N ARG A 27 17.68 -17.42 23.63
CA ARG A 27 19.04 -17.85 23.96
C ARG A 27 19.14 -19.36 24.19
N LYS A 28 18.12 -19.97 24.80
CA LYS A 28 18.07 -21.43 24.99
C LYS A 28 17.95 -22.20 23.66
N ILE A 29 17.39 -21.59 22.63
CA ILE A 29 17.37 -22.17 21.27
C ILE A 29 18.75 -22.04 20.61
N GLY A 30 19.37 -20.87 20.74
CA GLY A 30 20.75 -20.66 20.31
C GLY A 30 21.17 -19.19 20.35
N GLU A 31 22.44 -18.97 20.69
CA GLU A 31 22.99 -17.61 20.85
C GLU A 31 22.95 -16.79 19.55
N GLY A 32 23.15 -17.43 18.40
CA GLY A 32 23.02 -16.78 17.09
C GLY A 32 21.60 -16.27 16.82
N LEU A 33 20.58 -17.06 17.19
CA LEU A 33 19.18 -16.67 17.04
C LEU A 33 18.83 -15.53 17.99
N ALA A 34 19.29 -15.60 19.25
CA ALA A 34 19.05 -14.56 20.24
C ALA A 34 19.68 -13.21 19.84
N LYS A 35 20.88 -13.22 19.23
CA LYS A 35 21.53 -12.00 18.70
C LYS A 35 20.79 -11.40 17.49
N ALA A 36 20.13 -12.23 16.69
CA ALA A 36 19.37 -11.81 15.52
C ALA A 36 17.87 -11.52 15.83
N ALA A 37 17.43 -11.78 17.06
CA ALA A 37 16.05 -11.65 17.47
C ALA A 37 15.63 -10.18 17.53
N LEU A 38 14.49 -9.86 16.93
CA LEU A 38 13.90 -8.52 16.90
C LEU A 38 12.64 -8.41 17.76
N ALA A 39 11.81 -9.46 17.74
CA ALA A 39 10.58 -9.59 18.51
C ALA A 39 10.26 -11.08 18.68
N ALA A 40 9.20 -11.40 19.42
CA ALA A 40 8.67 -12.75 19.51
C ALA A 40 7.17 -12.79 19.18
N LYS A 41 6.68 -13.98 18.86
CA LYS A 41 5.26 -14.29 18.71
C LYS A 41 4.88 -15.35 19.74
N LEU A 42 3.92 -15.02 20.61
CA LEU A 42 3.33 -15.92 21.59
C LEU A 42 1.86 -16.13 21.22
N ASP A 43 1.45 -17.36 20.91
CA ASP A 43 0.06 -17.67 20.52
C ASP A 43 -0.48 -16.79 19.38
N GLY A 44 0.40 -16.53 18.42
CA GLY A 44 0.10 -15.68 17.28
C GLY A 44 0.14 -14.18 17.57
N ILE A 45 0.40 -13.76 18.82
CA ILE A 45 0.45 -12.37 19.25
C ILE A 45 1.89 -11.89 19.28
N LEU A 46 2.14 -10.76 18.62
CA LEU A 46 3.45 -10.13 18.53
C LEU A 46 3.79 -9.42 19.85
N VAL A 47 4.97 -9.70 20.42
CA VAL A 47 5.43 -9.17 21.72
C VAL A 47 6.91 -8.77 21.68
N ASP A 48 7.31 -7.85 22.57
CA ASP A 48 8.71 -7.48 22.78
C ASP A 48 9.53 -8.65 23.35
N LEU A 49 10.85 -8.57 23.19
CA LEU A 49 11.76 -9.62 23.65
C LEU A 49 11.96 -9.64 25.17
N ASP A 50 11.64 -8.57 25.88
CA ASP A 50 11.65 -8.51 27.34
C ASP A 50 10.36 -9.07 27.97
N TYR A 51 9.31 -9.32 27.15
CA TYR A 51 8.04 -9.88 27.59
C TYR A 51 8.24 -11.19 28.35
N LYS A 52 7.59 -11.31 29.50
CA LYS A 52 7.72 -12.43 30.43
C LYS A 52 6.69 -13.51 30.12
N VAL A 53 7.17 -14.73 29.88
CA VAL A 53 6.31 -15.87 29.53
C VAL A 53 5.73 -16.50 30.79
N GLU A 54 4.42 -16.39 30.98
CA GLU A 54 3.73 -16.82 32.21
C GLU A 54 3.05 -18.20 32.11
N LYS A 55 2.82 -18.69 30.89
CA LYS A 55 2.08 -19.93 30.60
C LYS A 55 2.63 -20.61 29.35
N ASP A 56 2.24 -21.87 29.16
CA ASP A 56 2.50 -22.61 27.92
C ASP A 56 1.90 -21.86 26.73
N ALA A 57 2.68 -21.80 25.64
CA ALA A 57 2.31 -21.08 24.44
C ALA A 57 3.06 -21.61 23.22
N SER A 58 2.51 -21.38 22.03
CA SER A 58 3.31 -21.41 20.80
C SER A 58 4.30 -20.24 20.82
N PHE A 59 5.55 -20.48 20.41
CA PHE A 59 6.63 -19.50 20.47
C PHE A 59 7.42 -19.46 19.18
N GLN A 60 7.52 -18.26 18.60
CA GLN A 60 8.35 -18.00 17.43
C GLN A 60 9.23 -16.77 17.69
N VAL A 61 10.53 -16.90 17.45
CA VAL A 61 11.45 -15.76 17.44
C VAL A 61 11.43 -15.14 16.05
N LEU A 62 11.23 -13.84 15.96
CA LEU A 62 11.22 -13.10 14.70
C LEU A 62 12.56 -12.43 14.47
N THR A 63 13.10 -12.60 13.27
CA THR A 63 14.35 -12.01 12.79
C THR A 63 14.08 -11.10 11.59
N PHE A 64 15.10 -10.43 11.07
CA PHE A 64 14.95 -9.59 9.87
C PHE A 64 14.58 -10.39 8.59
N LYS A 65 14.68 -11.72 8.62
CA LYS A 65 14.23 -12.58 7.51
C LYS A 65 12.71 -12.73 7.47
N ASP A 66 12.03 -12.46 8.58
CA ASP A 66 10.59 -12.59 8.73
C ASP A 66 9.90 -11.27 8.39
N GLU A 67 8.78 -11.31 7.66
CA GLU A 67 8.04 -10.10 7.27
C GLU A 67 7.56 -9.28 8.48
N GLU A 68 7.08 -9.94 9.55
CA GLU A 68 6.73 -9.25 10.80
C GLU A 68 7.97 -8.70 11.53
N GLY A 69 9.12 -9.40 11.45
CA GLY A 69 10.38 -8.91 12.00
C GLY A 69 10.89 -7.66 11.30
N LYS A 70 10.80 -7.59 9.96
CA LYS A 70 11.09 -6.37 9.18
C LYS A 70 10.19 -5.20 9.60
N LYS A 71 8.90 -5.45 9.80
CA LYS A 71 7.95 -4.42 10.26
C LYS A 71 8.36 -3.86 11.64
N VAL A 72 8.73 -4.71 12.60
CA VAL A 72 9.22 -4.26 13.91
C VAL A 72 10.51 -3.45 13.77
N PHE A 73 11.43 -3.89 12.91
CA PHE A 73 12.69 -3.20 12.64
C PHE A 73 12.47 -1.80 12.06
N TRP A 74 11.63 -1.70 11.02
CA TRP A 74 11.29 -0.44 10.36
C TRP A 74 10.49 0.48 11.26
N HIS A 75 9.59 -0.07 12.08
CA HIS A 75 8.87 0.70 13.08
C HIS A 75 9.81 1.31 14.13
N SER A 76 10.82 0.55 14.57
CA SER A 76 11.85 1.08 15.47
C SER A 76 12.72 2.13 14.79
N THR A 77 12.96 1.98 13.49
CA THR A 77 13.68 2.99 12.71
C THR A 77 12.86 4.26 12.52
N SER A 78 11.54 4.18 12.40
CA SER A 78 10.68 5.36 12.35
C SER A 78 10.79 6.17 13.65
N HIS A 79 10.88 5.51 14.81
CA HIS A 79 11.13 6.17 16.09
C HIS A 79 12.53 6.77 16.19
N LEU A 80 13.57 6.10 15.65
CA LEU A 80 14.91 6.67 15.54
C LEU A 80 14.90 7.96 14.70
N MET A 81 14.21 7.95 13.55
CA MET A 81 14.07 9.13 12.70
C MET A 81 13.31 10.25 13.43
N ALA A 82 12.23 9.92 14.13
CA ALA A 82 11.48 10.88 14.93
C ALA A 82 12.31 11.49 16.06
N ALA A 83 13.14 10.69 16.75
CA ALA A 83 14.07 11.16 17.78
C ALA A 83 15.08 12.17 17.21
N ALA A 84 15.68 11.85 16.05
CA ALA A 84 16.60 12.74 15.36
C ALA A 84 15.92 14.06 14.95
N ILE A 85 14.69 13.98 14.41
CA ILE A 85 13.92 15.16 14.01
C ILE A 85 13.55 16.02 15.22
N MET A 86 13.09 15.44 16.32
CA MET A 86 12.78 16.21 17.54
C MET A 86 14.01 16.95 18.10
N LYS A 87 15.22 16.40 17.91
CA LYS A 87 16.46 17.05 18.32
C LYS A 87 16.85 18.21 17.39
N LEU A 88 16.68 18.05 16.08
CA LEU A 88 17.00 19.08 15.08
C LEU A 88 15.92 20.18 14.98
N TYR A 89 14.66 19.80 15.20
CA TYR A 89 13.47 20.63 15.05
C TYR A 89 12.60 20.54 16.31
N PRO A 90 12.97 21.21 17.42
CA PRO A 90 12.29 21.06 18.71
C PRO A 90 10.81 21.48 18.73
N LYS A 91 10.36 22.25 17.73
CA LYS A 91 8.96 22.68 17.58
C LYS A 91 8.10 21.68 16.80
N ALA A 92 8.69 20.65 16.20
CA ALA A 92 7.97 19.65 15.44
C ALA A 92 6.99 18.89 16.34
N LYS A 93 5.81 18.54 15.81
CA LYS A 93 4.85 17.69 16.52
C LYS A 93 4.70 16.36 15.79
N LEU A 94 5.11 15.30 16.46
CA LEU A 94 5.01 13.94 15.95
C LEU A 94 3.57 13.45 15.92
N THR A 95 3.20 12.74 14.86
CA THR A 95 1.86 12.17 14.71
C THR A 95 1.92 10.63 14.63
N LEU A 96 2.03 10.05 13.43
CA LEU A 96 2.01 8.62 13.17
C LEU A 96 3.24 8.19 12.35
N GLY A 97 3.88 7.09 12.75
CA GLY A 97 5.05 6.55 12.06
C GLY A 97 5.01 5.04 11.86
N PRO A 98 4.08 4.51 11.05
CA PRO A 98 3.94 3.07 10.86
C PRO A 98 5.02 2.50 9.92
N PRO A 99 5.37 1.21 10.08
CA PRO A 99 6.05 0.47 9.02
C PRO A 99 5.10 0.26 7.83
N ILE A 100 5.67 0.17 6.63
CA ILE A 100 4.99 -0.15 5.37
C ILE A 100 5.68 -1.36 4.70
N ALA A 101 5.16 -1.81 3.56
CA ALA A 101 5.70 -3.00 2.87
C ALA A 101 7.19 -2.89 2.51
N GLU A 102 7.67 -1.68 2.21
CA GLU A 102 9.04 -1.43 1.76
C GLU A 102 9.73 -0.34 2.60
N GLY A 103 9.61 -0.42 3.93
CA GLY A 103 10.24 0.51 4.86
C GLY A 103 9.26 1.10 5.87
N PHE A 104 9.32 2.40 6.08
CA PHE A 104 8.46 3.13 6.99
C PHE A 104 8.22 4.56 6.48
N TYR A 105 7.24 5.23 7.09
CA TYR A 105 7.18 6.68 7.03
C TYR A 105 6.93 7.26 8.42
N TYR A 106 7.09 8.57 8.56
CA TYR A 106 6.61 9.32 9.71
C TYR A 106 5.96 10.63 9.26
N ASP A 107 4.73 10.86 9.73
CA ASP A 107 3.97 12.10 9.53
C ASP A 107 4.24 13.08 10.68
N ILE A 108 4.67 14.29 10.33
CA ILE A 108 5.16 15.27 11.29
C ILE A 108 4.58 16.65 10.94
N ASP A 109 4.03 17.33 11.94
CA ASP A 109 3.64 18.73 11.81
C ASP A 109 4.89 19.59 12.02
N MET A 110 5.49 20.00 10.91
CA MET A 110 6.69 20.84 10.85
C MET A 110 6.77 21.52 9.47
N GLU A 111 7.76 22.41 9.33
CA GLU A 111 8.10 22.99 8.02
C GLU A 111 8.56 21.92 7.03
N ALA A 112 8.43 22.21 5.74
CA ALA A 112 8.81 21.28 4.68
C ALA A 112 10.30 20.95 4.78
N VAL A 113 10.61 19.66 4.78
CA VAL A 113 11.97 19.14 4.74
C VAL A 113 12.32 18.85 3.29
N HIS A 114 13.37 19.50 2.80
CA HIS A 114 13.89 19.35 1.45
C HIS A 114 14.99 18.27 1.37
N PRO A 115 15.24 17.67 0.18
CA PRO A 115 16.21 16.58 0.03
C PRO A 115 17.61 16.89 0.55
N GLU A 116 18.05 18.16 0.48
CA GLU A 116 19.35 18.62 0.96
C GLU A 116 19.48 18.48 2.49
N GLN A 117 18.36 18.49 3.21
CA GLN A 117 18.31 18.36 4.67
C GLN A 117 18.29 16.88 5.12
N PHE A 118 18.05 15.92 4.22
CA PHE A 118 18.00 14.50 4.59
C PHE A 118 19.33 14.02 5.17
N ALA A 119 20.45 14.50 4.64
CA ALA A 119 21.78 14.16 5.13
C ALA A 119 21.96 14.56 6.61
N ASN A 120 21.46 15.72 7.02
CA ASN A 120 21.56 16.21 8.39
C ASN A 120 20.73 15.36 9.36
N ILE A 121 19.53 14.95 8.95
CA ILE A 121 18.68 14.05 9.74
C ILE A 121 19.35 12.66 9.85
N GLU A 122 19.85 12.13 8.74
CA GLU A 122 20.56 10.84 8.73
C GLU A 122 21.83 10.88 9.60
N GLU A 123 22.58 11.98 9.63
CA GLU A 123 23.72 12.15 10.53
C GLU A 123 23.31 12.15 11.99
N GLU A 124 22.21 12.83 12.35
CA GLU A 124 21.73 12.84 13.73
C GLU A 124 21.21 11.45 14.15
N MET A 125 20.53 10.73 13.25
CA MET A 125 20.19 9.33 13.46
C MET A 125 21.44 8.47 13.71
N LYS A 126 22.53 8.68 12.94
CA LYS A 126 23.80 7.94 13.13
C LYS A 126 24.40 8.20 14.52
N LYS A 127 24.36 9.45 14.99
CA LYS A 127 24.85 9.79 16.35
C LYS A 127 24.04 9.06 17.43
N ILE A 128 22.71 8.97 17.29
CA ILE A 128 21.86 8.23 18.22
C ILE A 128 22.16 6.72 18.16
N VAL A 129 22.38 6.16 16.97
CA VAL A 129 22.76 4.73 16.82
C VAL A 129 24.09 4.43 17.51
N GLN A 130 25.07 5.34 17.43
CA GLN A 130 26.38 5.17 18.07
C GLN A 130 26.32 5.11 19.60
N THR A 131 25.33 5.75 20.23
CA THR A 131 25.14 5.64 21.69
C THR A 131 24.43 4.35 22.10
N ASN A 132 23.94 3.57 21.13
CA ASN A 132 23.26 2.28 21.29
C ASN A 132 22.23 2.25 22.44
N PRO A 133 21.27 3.20 22.49
CA PRO A 133 20.27 3.24 23.55
C PRO A 133 19.36 2.00 23.50
N SER A 134 18.98 1.51 24.67
CA SER A 134 17.96 0.47 24.80
C SER A 134 16.58 1.02 24.43
N CYS A 135 15.77 0.16 23.84
CA CYS A 135 14.35 0.42 23.68
C CYS A 135 13.62 -0.24 24.85
N THR A 136 12.86 0.56 25.59
CA THR A 136 12.11 0.11 26.76
C THR A 136 10.69 0.65 26.67
N HIS A 137 9.76 0.08 27.41
CA HIS A 137 8.40 0.55 27.45
C HIS A 137 7.86 0.63 28.87
N GLU A 138 6.90 1.51 29.07
CA GLU A 138 6.08 1.59 30.29
C GLU A 138 4.60 1.52 29.92
N ILE A 139 3.80 1.00 30.85
CA ILE A 139 2.34 0.98 30.73
C ILE A 139 1.79 2.09 31.61
N LEU A 140 1.03 3.01 31.02
CA LEU A 140 0.41 4.12 31.73
C LEU A 140 -1.10 4.02 31.65
N THR A 141 -1.79 4.61 32.64
CA THR A 141 -3.20 4.90 32.49
C THR A 141 -3.43 5.95 31.39
N LEU A 142 -4.59 5.93 30.75
CA LEU A 142 -4.96 6.98 29.78
C LEU A 142 -4.83 8.39 30.38
N SER A 143 -5.14 8.56 31.67
CA SER A 143 -5.05 9.85 32.34
C SER A 143 -3.61 10.38 32.43
N GLU A 144 -2.64 9.49 32.71
CA GLU A 144 -1.22 9.85 32.82
C GLU A 144 -0.63 10.12 31.44
N ALA A 145 -0.99 9.30 30.45
CA ALA A 145 -0.60 9.53 29.07
C ALA A 145 -1.12 10.88 28.54
N LYS A 146 -2.37 11.24 28.82
CA LYS A 146 -2.94 12.55 28.45
C LYS A 146 -2.22 13.71 29.11
N LYS A 147 -1.80 13.58 30.38
CA LYS A 147 -0.96 14.60 31.04
C LYS A 147 0.40 14.75 30.37
N ARG A 148 1.01 13.63 29.97
CA ARG A 148 2.34 13.59 29.32
C ARG A 148 2.34 14.20 27.92
N PHE A 149 1.31 13.91 27.12
CA PHE A 149 1.23 14.37 25.74
C PHE A 149 0.35 15.62 25.55
N LYS A 150 0.04 16.36 26.63
CA LYS A 150 -0.89 17.51 26.63
C LYS A 150 -0.57 18.59 25.59
N GLU A 151 0.70 18.75 25.22
CA GLU A 151 1.17 19.79 24.29
C GLU A 151 1.10 19.36 22.81
N ASN A 152 0.90 18.06 22.57
CA ASN A 152 0.77 17.49 21.24
C ASN A 152 -0.69 17.11 20.96
N TRP A 153 -1.41 18.02 20.30
CA TRP A 153 -2.81 17.85 19.89
C TRP A 153 -3.07 16.51 19.19
N TYR A 154 -2.20 16.07 18.27
CA TYR A 154 -2.39 14.82 17.53
C TYR A 154 -2.38 13.60 18.45
N LYS A 155 -1.44 13.56 19.40
CA LYS A 155 -1.37 12.48 20.40
C LYS A 155 -2.56 12.52 21.35
N MET A 156 -3.03 13.72 21.72
CA MET A 156 -4.25 13.87 22.53
C MET A 156 -5.50 13.35 21.81
N GLU A 157 -5.63 13.63 20.51
CA GLU A 157 -6.72 13.10 19.68
C GLU A 157 -6.69 11.57 19.66
N ILE A 158 -5.53 10.97 19.38
CA ILE A 158 -5.35 9.50 19.41
C ILE A 158 -5.73 8.94 20.79
N LEU A 159 -5.25 9.53 21.88
CA LEU A 159 -5.55 9.09 23.25
C LEU A 159 -7.03 9.21 23.63
N ASN A 160 -7.79 10.08 22.95
CA ASN A 160 -9.23 10.21 23.17
C ASN A 160 -10.04 9.12 22.45
N GLU A 161 -9.48 8.48 21.43
CA GLU A 161 -10.13 7.40 20.67
C GLU A 161 -9.86 6.00 21.23
N ILE A 162 -8.79 5.85 22.01
CA ILE A 162 -8.43 4.58 22.65
C ILE A 162 -9.48 4.21 23.69
N LYS A 163 -10.02 2.98 23.57
CA LYS A 163 -11.06 2.44 24.47
C LYS A 163 -10.46 1.72 25.67
N GLU A 164 -9.23 1.23 25.52
CA GLU A 164 -8.48 0.56 26.57
C GLU A 164 -8.13 1.51 27.72
N LYS A 165 -8.06 1.01 28.95
CA LYS A 165 -7.76 1.84 30.14
C LYS A 165 -6.30 2.26 30.22
N THR A 166 -5.42 1.54 29.53
CA THR A 166 -3.97 1.70 29.57
C THR A 166 -3.40 1.77 28.17
N VAL A 167 -2.29 2.49 28.04
CA VAL A 167 -1.52 2.61 26.81
C VAL A 167 -0.05 2.33 27.07
N THR A 168 0.65 1.90 26.05
CA THR A 168 2.09 1.67 26.11
C THR A 168 2.81 2.91 25.59
N ILE A 169 3.83 3.32 26.32
CA ILE A 169 4.76 4.38 25.92
C ILE A 169 6.12 3.74 25.71
N TYR A 170 6.75 4.00 24.57
CA TYR A 170 8.09 3.51 24.26
C TYR A 170 9.13 4.60 24.41
N HIS A 171 10.31 4.19 24.87
CA HIS A 171 11.46 5.03 25.08
C HIS A 171 12.65 4.53 24.27
N ILE A 172 13.42 5.45 23.68
CA ILE A 172 14.77 5.19 23.18
C ILE A 172 15.73 5.83 24.18
N GLY A 173 16.22 5.04 25.14
CA GLY A 173 16.96 5.55 26.29
C GLY A 173 16.24 6.76 26.92
N THR A 174 17.01 7.80 27.26
CA THR A 174 16.47 9.10 27.71
C THR A 174 16.26 10.09 26.56
N LEU A 175 16.54 9.68 25.33
CA LEU A 175 16.61 10.59 24.16
C LEU A 175 15.25 10.85 23.54
N PHE A 176 14.32 9.91 23.68
CA PHE A 176 13.04 9.97 22.99
C PHE A 176 11.97 9.16 23.73
N THR A 177 10.73 9.63 23.64
CA THR A 177 9.55 9.00 24.24
C THR A 177 8.36 9.19 23.31
N ASP A 178 7.62 8.12 23.01
CA ASP A 178 6.46 8.19 22.13
C ASP A 178 5.33 7.25 22.54
N LEU A 179 4.09 7.67 22.21
CA LEU A 179 2.90 6.84 22.33
C LEU A 179 2.88 5.81 21.21
N CYS A 180 3.06 4.54 21.56
CA CYS A 180 3.17 3.46 20.60
C CYS A 180 2.77 2.12 21.23
N ARG A 181 2.09 1.26 20.46
CA ARG A 181 1.72 -0.08 20.93
C ARG A 181 2.87 -1.09 20.87
N GLY A 182 3.86 -0.84 20.01
CA GLY A 182 4.99 -1.73 19.76
C GLY A 182 4.63 -3.03 19.04
N PRO A 183 5.53 -4.05 19.10
CA PRO A 183 6.81 -4.02 19.81
C PRO A 183 7.91 -3.25 19.08
N HIS A 184 9.05 -3.10 19.75
CA HIS A 184 10.26 -2.50 19.20
C HIS A 184 11.46 -3.46 19.31
N ILE A 185 12.50 -3.20 18.52
CA ILE A 185 13.79 -3.90 18.64
C ILE A 185 14.42 -3.64 20.02
N PRO A 186 15.22 -4.54 20.61
CA PRO A 186 15.78 -4.35 21.96
C PRO A 186 16.64 -3.10 22.16
N HIS A 187 17.39 -2.70 21.13
CA HIS A 187 18.26 -1.54 21.17
C HIS A 187 18.54 -1.00 19.77
N ILE A 188 18.81 0.30 19.68
CA ILE A 188 18.92 1.00 18.39
C ILE A 188 20.18 0.60 17.59
N GLY A 189 21.23 0.11 18.25
CA GLY A 189 22.45 -0.35 17.57
C GLY A 189 22.26 -1.55 16.62
N MET A 190 21.09 -2.19 16.62
CA MET A 190 20.73 -3.18 15.60
C MET A 190 20.49 -2.54 14.22
N ILE A 191 20.17 -1.25 14.17
CA ILE A 191 19.96 -0.49 12.93
C ILE A 191 21.30 0.02 12.41
N LYS A 192 21.95 -0.74 11.53
CA LYS A 192 23.29 -0.39 11.03
C LYS A 192 23.27 0.44 9.75
N ALA A 193 22.23 0.30 8.94
CA ALA A 193 22.13 0.99 7.66
C ALA A 193 20.71 1.50 7.45
N PHE A 194 20.56 2.76 7.05
CA PHE A 194 19.28 3.39 6.78
C PHE A 194 19.42 4.52 5.76
N LYS A 195 18.31 4.84 5.11
CA LYS A 195 18.22 5.93 4.13
C LYS A 195 16.84 6.59 4.20
N ILE A 196 16.81 7.92 4.21
CA ILE A 196 15.61 8.70 3.93
C ILE A 196 15.47 8.78 2.40
N LEU A 197 14.35 8.29 1.89
CA LEU A 197 14.14 8.10 0.45
C LEU A 197 13.52 9.34 -0.19
N ARG A 198 12.47 9.88 0.43
CA ARG A 198 11.73 11.03 -0.10
C ARG A 198 10.89 11.70 0.98
N ALA A 199 10.49 12.92 0.69
CA ALA A 199 9.48 13.64 1.44
C ALA A 199 8.21 13.83 0.61
N ALA A 200 7.05 13.87 1.25
CA ALA A 200 5.76 14.16 0.64
C ALA A 200 4.87 14.96 1.59
N GLY A 201 3.87 15.64 1.06
CA GLY A 201 2.76 16.16 1.86
C GLY A 201 1.76 15.04 2.20
N ALA A 202 1.27 15.03 3.42
CA ALA A 202 0.12 14.22 3.84
C ALA A 202 -0.89 15.12 4.55
N TYR A 203 -2.13 14.67 4.66
CA TYR A 203 -3.12 15.35 5.47
C TYR A 203 -3.45 14.51 6.69
N TRP A 204 -3.66 15.15 7.84
CA TRP A 204 -4.08 14.44 9.04
C TRP A 204 -5.37 13.63 8.79
N ARG A 205 -5.35 12.34 9.14
CA ARG A 205 -6.41 11.33 8.83
C ARG A 205 -6.74 11.15 7.34
N GLY A 206 -5.92 11.67 6.43
CA GLY A 206 -6.16 11.61 4.98
C GLY A 206 -7.25 12.57 4.48
N ASP A 207 -7.73 13.50 5.31
CA ASP A 207 -8.73 14.49 4.91
C ASP A 207 -8.05 15.80 4.49
N ALA A 208 -8.21 16.18 3.22
CA ALA A 208 -7.63 17.40 2.64
C ALA A 208 -8.06 18.71 3.35
N LYS A 209 -9.13 18.68 4.16
CA LYS A 209 -9.56 19.81 5.00
C LYS A 209 -8.73 20.00 6.25
N ASN A 210 -8.01 18.96 6.68
CA ASN A 210 -7.19 19.00 7.88
C ASN A 210 -5.81 19.63 7.63
N LYS A 211 -5.05 19.82 8.72
CA LYS A 211 -3.68 20.31 8.65
C LYS A 211 -2.82 19.40 7.74
N GLN A 212 -2.10 20.04 6.82
CA GLN A 212 -1.07 19.38 6.02
C GLN A 212 0.15 19.09 6.89
N LEU A 213 0.64 17.86 6.82
CA LEU A 213 1.78 17.31 7.53
C LEU A 213 2.90 16.99 6.54
N GLN A 214 4.13 16.98 7.03
CA GLN A 214 5.29 16.50 6.31
C GLN A 214 5.47 15.00 6.55
N ARG A 215 5.38 14.20 5.49
CA ARG A 215 5.64 12.76 5.51
C ARG A 215 7.05 12.47 5.01
N LEU A 216 7.88 11.89 5.86
CA LEU A 216 9.21 11.40 5.48
C LEU A 216 9.18 9.89 5.32
N TYR A 217 9.61 9.39 4.17
CA TYR A 217 9.76 7.97 3.89
C TYR A 217 11.20 7.54 4.08
N GLY A 218 11.40 6.38 4.69
CA GLY A 218 12.72 5.81 4.89
C GLY A 218 12.71 4.28 4.89
N VAL A 219 13.91 3.71 4.79
CA VAL A 219 14.14 2.27 4.84
C VAL A 219 15.42 2.00 5.64
N SER A 220 15.49 0.84 6.28
CA SER A 220 16.65 0.42 7.04
C SER A 220 16.88 -1.08 7.03
N PHE A 221 18.12 -1.47 7.30
CA PHE A 221 18.59 -2.85 7.26
C PHE A 221 19.61 -3.13 8.38
N PRO A 222 19.70 -4.39 8.85
CA PRO A 222 20.75 -4.84 9.77
C PRO A 222 22.15 -4.75 9.17
N GLU A 223 22.28 -4.77 7.85
CA GLU A 223 23.56 -4.68 7.15
C GLU A 223 23.57 -3.64 6.02
N LYS A 224 24.71 -2.97 5.83
CA LYS A 224 24.90 -1.99 4.75
C LYS A 224 24.73 -2.61 3.36
N LYS A 225 25.18 -3.85 3.17
CA LYS A 225 25.08 -4.56 1.89
C LYS A 225 23.62 -4.73 1.45
N GLU A 226 22.72 -4.98 2.38
CA GLU A 226 21.28 -5.11 2.09
C GLU A 226 20.67 -3.77 1.68
N LEU A 227 21.05 -2.68 2.36
CA LEU A 227 20.64 -1.33 1.97
C LEU A 227 21.13 -0.99 0.56
N ASP A 228 22.42 -1.21 0.27
CA ASP A 228 23.00 -0.89 -1.04
C ASP A 228 22.31 -1.70 -2.16
N ALA A 229 22.00 -2.98 -1.92
CA ALA A 229 21.24 -3.80 -2.85
C ALA A 229 19.81 -3.29 -3.07
N HIS A 230 19.13 -2.87 -1.99
CA HIS A 230 17.78 -2.32 -2.08
C HIS A 230 17.74 -0.99 -2.82
N LEU A 231 18.69 -0.08 -2.55
CA LEU A 231 18.80 1.19 -3.26
C LEU A 231 19.08 1.00 -4.75
N LYS A 232 19.92 0.01 -5.11
CA LYS A 232 20.15 -0.36 -6.51
C LYS A 232 18.87 -0.86 -7.19
N LEU A 233 18.04 -1.64 -6.49
CA LEU A 233 16.74 -2.09 -7.03
C LEU A 233 15.78 -0.91 -7.27
N LEU A 234 15.73 0.05 -6.34
CA LEU A 234 14.93 1.27 -6.50
C LEU A 234 15.41 2.11 -7.70
N GLU A 235 16.72 2.26 -7.86
CA GLU A 235 17.31 2.97 -9.00
C GLU A 235 16.97 2.28 -10.34
N GLU A 236 17.07 0.95 -10.40
CA GLU A 236 16.69 0.18 -11.60
C GLU A 236 15.19 0.23 -11.88
N ALA A 237 14.35 0.27 -10.84
CA ALA A 237 12.91 0.45 -10.98
C ALA A 237 12.56 1.86 -11.51
N GLU A 238 13.22 2.90 -11.01
CA GLU A 238 13.03 4.28 -11.46
C GLU A 238 13.44 4.48 -12.93
N LYS A 239 14.52 3.82 -13.37
CA LYS A 239 14.91 3.79 -14.79
C LYS A 239 13.84 3.17 -15.70
N ARG A 240 12.99 2.30 -15.15
CA ARG A 240 11.93 1.57 -15.86
C ARG A 240 10.54 2.17 -15.67
N ASP A 241 10.46 3.34 -15.03
CA ASP A 241 9.21 4.05 -14.85
C ASP A 241 8.66 4.53 -16.19
N HIS A 242 7.46 4.07 -16.57
CA HIS A 242 6.83 4.41 -17.84
C HIS A 242 6.56 5.90 -17.99
N ARG A 243 6.45 6.65 -16.88
CA ARG A 243 6.29 8.12 -16.91
C ARG A 243 7.56 8.80 -17.37
N LYS A 244 8.72 8.29 -16.94
CA LYS A 244 10.04 8.78 -17.36
C LYS A 244 10.31 8.37 -18.81
N ILE A 245 10.23 7.07 -19.10
CA ILE A 245 10.44 6.53 -20.45
C ILE A 245 9.47 7.15 -21.45
N GLY A 246 8.18 7.23 -21.10
CA GLY A 246 7.15 7.79 -21.97
C GLY A 246 7.38 9.27 -22.30
N LYS A 247 7.94 10.04 -21.37
CA LYS A 247 8.36 11.42 -21.63
C LYS A 247 9.60 11.50 -22.50
N GLU A 248 10.64 10.71 -22.19
CA GLU A 248 11.91 10.67 -22.94
C GLU A 248 11.70 10.24 -24.39
N LEU A 249 10.86 9.23 -24.62
CA LEU A 249 10.49 8.73 -25.95
C LEU A 249 9.36 9.53 -26.62
N GLN A 250 8.81 10.53 -25.93
CA GLN A 250 7.72 11.37 -26.39
C GLN A 250 6.49 10.56 -26.83
N LEU A 251 6.04 9.61 -26.00
CA LEU A 251 4.90 8.72 -26.31
C LEU A 251 3.55 9.34 -25.91
N PHE A 252 3.52 10.06 -24.80
CA PHE A 252 2.30 10.71 -24.32
C PHE A 252 2.64 11.98 -23.55
N VAL A 253 1.66 12.87 -23.43
CA VAL A 253 1.75 14.09 -22.62
C VAL A 253 0.50 14.21 -21.73
N PHE A 254 0.68 14.86 -20.58
CA PHE A 254 -0.40 15.29 -19.72
C PHE A 254 -0.46 16.82 -19.74
N SER A 255 -1.66 17.38 -19.66
CA SER A 255 -1.88 18.82 -19.68
C SER A 255 -2.86 19.20 -18.58
N ASP A 256 -2.49 20.18 -17.77
CA ASP A 256 -3.35 20.72 -16.70
C ASP A 256 -4.66 21.28 -17.26
N LEU A 257 -4.66 21.76 -18.52
CA LEU A 257 -5.86 22.23 -19.22
C LEU A 257 -6.80 21.11 -19.64
N ILE A 258 -6.28 19.89 -19.85
CA ILE A 258 -7.10 18.71 -20.18
C ILE A 258 -7.63 18.04 -18.91
N GLY A 259 -6.82 18.04 -17.84
CA GLY A 259 -7.17 17.46 -16.55
C GLY A 259 -6.35 16.21 -16.21
N SER A 260 -6.26 15.93 -14.91
CA SER A 260 -5.47 14.81 -14.38
C SER A 260 -6.03 13.45 -14.81
N GLY A 261 -5.14 12.50 -15.12
CA GLY A 261 -5.54 11.13 -15.48
C GLY A 261 -6.16 11.00 -16.88
N MET A 262 -5.94 11.99 -17.75
CA MET A 262 -6.40 11.99 -19.14
C MET A 262 -5.19 12.17 -20.08
N PRO A 263 -4.55 11.08 -20.53
CA PRO A 263 -3.34 11.16 -21.33
C PRO A 263 -3.63 11.55 -22.77
N LEU A 264 -2.76 12.38 -23.35
CA LEU A 264 -2.74 12.66 -24.78
C LEU A 264 -1.63 11.84 -25.42
N TYR A 265 -1.98 10.88 -26.28
CA TYR A 265 -0.98 10.11 -27.03
C TYR A 265 -0.43 10.95 -28.18
N THR A 266 0.91 11.03 -28.28
CA THR A 266 1.59 11.68 -29.40
C THR A 266 1.50 10.80 -30.65
N PRO A 267 1.99 11.24 -31.83
CA PRO A 267 2.06 10.35 -32.99
C PRO A 267 2.81 9.04 -32.70
N LYS A 268 3.92 9.08 -31.97
CA LYS A 268 4.71 7.88 -31.60
C LYS A 268 3.93 6.96 -30.66
N GLY A 269 3.31 7.51 -29.61
CA GLY A 269 2.49 6.69 -28.71
C GLY A 269 1.24 6.15 -29.36
N THR A 270 0.67 6.87 -30.33
CA THR A 270 -0.50 6.43 -31.10
C THR A 270 -0.15 5.25 -32.00
N ILE A 271 1.03 5.23 -32.64
CA ILE A 271 1.52 4.06 -33.38
C ILE A 271 1.58 2.84 -32.46
N LEU A 272 2.26 2.97 -31.32
CA LEU A 272 2.38 1.88 -30.34
C LEU A 272 1.01 1.37 -29.86
N ARG A 273 0.10 2.29 -29.50
CA ARG A 273 -1.25 1.95 -29.09
C ARG A 273 -2.01 1.20 -30.19
N ASN A 274 -1.89 1.64 -31.44
CA ASN A 274 -2.58 1.02 -32.57
C ASN A 274 -2.06 -0.40 -32.84
N GLU A 275 -0.76 -0.65 -32.74
CA GLU A 275 -0.20 -2.00 -32.89
C GLU A 275 -0.72 -2.95 -31.81
N ILE A 276 -0.80 -2.49 -30.55
CA ILE A 276 -1.38 -3.28 -29.45
C ILE A 276 -2.86 -3.59 -29.72
N VAL A 277 -3.64 -2.59 -30.14
CA VAL A 277 -5.07 -2.78 -30.45
C VAL A 277 -5.25 -3.71 -31.64
N GLN A 278 -4.43 -3.60 -32.70
CA GLN A 278 -4.49 -4.51 -33.85
C GLN A 278 -4.17 -5.95 -33.46
N TYR A 279 -3.17 -6.15 -32.59
CA TYR A 279 -2.86 -7.47 -32.05
C TYR A 279 -4.02 -8.05 -31.22
N SER A 280 -4.61 -7.25 -30.32
CA SER A 280 -5.79 -7.66 -29.54
C SER A 280 -6.98 -8.01 -30.46
N ARG A 281 -7.24 -7.21 -31.51
CA ARG A 281 -8.26 -7.52 -32.53
C ARG A 281 -7.99 -8.85 -33.24
N ALA A 282 -6.73 -9.12 -33.60
CA ALA A 282 -6.35 -10.37 -34.24
C ALA A 282 -6.62 -11.58 -33.32
N LEU A 283 -6.31 -11.46 -32.03
CA LEU A 283 -6.60 -12.46 -31.02
C LEU A 283 -8.12 -12.67 -30.85
N ASN A 284 -8.88 -11.59 -30.68
CA ASN A 284 -10.34 -11.62 -30.57
C ASN A 284 -11.00 -12.29 -31.77
N LYS A 285 -10.50 -12.02 -32.99
CA LYS A 285 -10.98 -12.65 -34.22
C LYS A 285 -10.79 -14.18 -34.22
N LYS A 286 -9.70 -14.70 -33.64
CA LYS A 286 -9.45 -16.16 -33.55
C LYS A 286 -10.51 -16.89 -32.73
N ILE A 287 -11.04 -16.24 -31.69
CA ILE A 287 -12.08 -16.79 -30.81
C ILE A 287 -13.48 -16.30 -31.17
N GLY A 288 -13.66 -15.70 -32.35
CA GLY A 288 -14.98 -15.36 -32.90
C GLY A 288 -15.65 -14.17 -32.23
N TYR A 289 -14.90 -13.26 -31.60
CA TYR A 289 -15.42 -11.98 -31.13
C TYR A 289 -15.70 -11.05 -32.32
N GLN A 290 -16.80 -10.33 -32.23
CA GLN A 290 -17.23 -9.34 -33.21
C GLN A 290 -17.12 -7.95 -32.61
N GLU A 291 -16.38 -7.06 -33.26
CA GLU A 291 -16.19 -5.71 -32.77
C GLU A 291 -17.47 -4.88 -32.94
N VAL A 292 -17.88 -4.23 -31.86
CA VAL A 292 -19.02 -3.30 -31.83
C VAL A 292 -18.55 -1.92 -31.38
N HIS A 293 -19.35 -0.91 -31.66
CA HIS A 293 -19.11 0.46 -31.20
C HIS A 293 -20.31 0.96 -30.41
N THR A 294 -20.05 1.51 -29.23
CA THR A 294 -21.10 1.99 -28.32
C THR A 294 -20.83 3.43 -27.83
N PRO A 295 -21.87 4.26 -27.62
CA PRO A 295 -21.73 5.65 -27.14
C PRO A 295 -20.96 5.80 -25.82
N ASN A 296 -20.36 6.96 -25.58
CA ASN A 296 -19.53 7.21 -24.38
C ASN A 296 -20.30 7.70 -23.14
N PHE A 297 -21.55 8.15 -23.29
CA PHE A 297 -22.42 8.49 -22.16
C PHE A 297 -23.82 7.93 -22.39
N ASN A 298 -24.49 7.59 -21.29
CA ASN A 298 -25.80 6.94 -21.30
C ASN A 298 -26.70 7.49 -20.20
N LYS A 299 -28.01 7.26 -20.32
CA LYS A 299 -28.99 7.61 -19.28
C LYS A 299 -28.68 6.84 -17.99
N ALA A 300 -28.89 7.49 -16.85
CA ALA A 300 -28.79 6.88 -15.53
C ALA A 300 -29.59 5.58 -15.40
N GLU A 301 -30.75 5.52 -16.07
CA GLU A 301 -31.65 4.36 -16.07
C GLU A 301 -30.97 3.07 -16.54
N LEU A 302 -30.08 3.14 -17.53
CA LEU A 302 -29.34 1.97 -18.02
C LEU A 302 -28.44 1.38 -16.90
N PHE A 303 -27.83 2.25 -16.09
CA PHE A 303 -26.97 1.84 -14.98
C PHE A 303 -27.77 1.34 -13.78
N LYS A 304 -28.99 1.84 -13.58
CA LYS A 304 -29.91 1.33 -12.55
C LYS A 304 -30.38 -0.08 -12.89
N ILE A 305 -30.85 -0.29 -14.11
CA ILE A 305 -31.31 -1.61 -14.59
C ILE A 305 -30.18 -2.65 -14.51
N SER A 306 -28.96 -2.26 -14.86
CA SER A 306 -27.80 -3.16 -14.79
C SER A 306 -27.26 -3.36 -13.37
N GLY A 307 -27.76 -2.64 -12.36
CA GLY A 307 -27.30 -2.70 -10.96
C GLY A 307 -25.97 -2.00 -10.68
N HIS A 308 -25.39 -1.31 -11.67
CA HIS A 308 -24.14 -0.58 -11.51
C HIS A 308 -24.32 0.75 -10.81
N TYR A 309 -25.49 1.39 -10.94
CA TYR A 309 -25.74 2.70 -10.33
C TYR A 309 -25.51 2.66 -8.82
N ASP A 310 -26.11 1.71 -8.11
CA ASP A 310 -26.01 1.64 -6.65
C ASP A 310 -24.58 1.36 -6.16
N LYS A 311 -23.75 0.72 -6.98
CA LYS A 311 -22.38 0.34 -6.65
C LYS A 311 -21.34 1.39 -7.07
N PHE A 312 -21.56 2.08 -8.18
CA PHE A 312 -20.56 2.91 -8.85
C PHE A 312 -20.96 4.38 -9.01
N LYS A 313 -22.15 4.80 -8.56
CA LYS A 313 -22.60 6.20 -8.73
C LYS A 313 -21.58 7.24 -8.28
N ASP A 314 -20.85 6.97 -7.21
CA ASP A 314 -19.88 7.89 -6.63
C ASP A 314 -18.55 7.89 -7.41
N ASP A 315 -18.32 6.87 -8.23
CA ASP A 315 -17.14 6.72 -9.12
C ASP A 315 -17.48 7.03 -10.59
N MET A 316 -18.71 7.46 -10.90
CA MET A 316 -19.15 7.79 -12.26
C MET A 316 -19.17 9.30 -12.50
N VAL A 317 -18.64 9.72 -13.65
CA VAL A 317 -18.67 11.13 -14.06
C VAL A 317 -20.05 11.48 -14.60
N LYS A 318 -20.75 12.38 -13.89
CA LYS A 318 -22.06 12.89 -14.29
C LYS A 318 -21.96 13.88 -15.47
N VAL A 319 -22.88 13.75 -16.42
CA VAL A 319 -23.03 14.63 -17.58
C VAL A 319 -24.37 15.34 -17.49
N GLN A 320 -24.36 16.66 -17.62
CA GLN A 320 -25.57 17.49 -17.59
C GLN A 320 -25.94 17.97 -18.99
N SER A 321 -27.16 17.67 -19.43
CA SER A 321 -27.72 18.20 -20.67
C SER A 321 -28.31 19.59 -20.45
N HIS A 322 -28.18 20.48 -21.44
CA HIS A 322 -28.86 21.77 -21.45
C HIS A 322 -30.33 21.68 -21.88
N TYR A 323 -30.73 20.57 -22.52
CA TYR A 323 -32.05 20.42 -23.16
C TYR A 323 -32.89 19.29 -22.57
N SER A 324 -32.24 18.33 -21.90
CA SER A 324 -32.92 17.20 -21.27
C SER A 324 -32.87 17.32 -19.76
N LYS A 325 -33.99 16.95 -19.11
CA LYS A 325 -34.05 16.76 -17.65
C LYS A 325 -33.51 15.39 -17.22
N GLU A 326 -33.17 14.53 -18.18
CA GLU A 326 -32.60 13.22 -17.89
C GLU A 326 -31.19 13.34 -17.33
N GLU A 327 -30.87 12.45 -16.41
CA GLU A 327 -29.52 12.31 -15.87
C GLU A 327 -28.69 11.40 -16.76
N PHE A 328 -27.49 11.85 -17.12
CA PHE A 328 -26.53 11.09 -17.92
C PHE A 328 -25.22 10.88 -17.16
N PHE A 329 -24.53 9.79 -17.49
CA PHE A 329 -23.18 9.52 -16.99
C PHE A 329 -22.28 9.08 -18.15
N LEU A 330 -21.00 9.47 -18.09
CA LEU A 330 -19.98 8.82 -18.88
C LEU A 330 -19.89 7.36 -18.44
N LYS A 331 -19.76 6.43 -19.40
CA LYS A 331 -19.76 5.01 -19.09
C LYS A 331 -18.48 4.61 -18.32
N PRO A 332 -18.60 3.90 -17.19
CA PRO A 332 -17.44 3.32 -16.49
C PRO A 332 -17.05 1.93 -17.00
N MET A 333 -17.89 1.33 -17.86
CA MET A 333 -17.77 -0.01 -18.45
C MET A 333 -18.70 -0.15 -19.67
N ASN A 334 -18.44 -1.13 -20.56
CA ASN A 334 -19.26 -1.33 -21.76
C ASN A 334 -20.43 -2.31 -21.58
N CYS A 335 -20.42 -3.13 -20.52
CA CYS A 335 -21.35 -4.26 -20.32
C CYS A 335 -22.83 -3.88 -20.58
N PRO A 336 -23.37 -2.81 -19.97
CA PRO A 336 -24.79 -2.46 -20.13
C PRO A 336 -25.20 -2.11 -21.57
N GLN A 337 -24.27 -1.63 -22.39
CA GLN A 337 -24.56 -1.31 -23.79
C GLN A 337 -24.49 -2.57 -24.67
N HIS A 338 -23.56 -3.48 -24.38
CA HIS A 338 -23.46 -4.77 -25.08
C HIS A 338 -24.71 -5.62 -24.85
N THR A 339 -25.33 -5.53 -23.67
CA THR A 339 -26.63 -6.19 -23.43
C THR A 339 -27.76 -5.59 -24.28
N GLN A 340 -27.73 -4.29 -24.61
CA GLN A 340 -28.73 -3.70 -25.52
C GLN A 340 -28.55 -4.19 -26.96
N ILE A 341 -27.30 -4.36 -27.41
CA ILE A 341 -27.02 -4.96 -28.72
C ILE A 341 -27.51 -6.41 -28.75
N PHE A 342 -27.24 -7.18 -27.70
CA PHE A 342 -27.72 -8.55 -27.60
C PHE A 342 -29.27 -8.61 -27.67
N ALA A 343 -29.94 -7.77 -26.87
CA ALA A 343 -31.40 -7.70 -26.76
C ALA A 343 -32.12 -7.07 -27.97
N SER A 344 -31.40 -6.43 -28.89
CA SER A 344 -31.98 -5.79 -30.08
C SER A 344 -32.66 -6.77 -31.04
N GLN A 345 -32.37 -8.07 -30.91
CA GLN A 345 -32.92 -9.14 -31.76
C GLN A 345 -33.22 -10.38 -30.92
N THR A 346 -34.26 -11.11 -31.30
CA THR A 346 -34.53 -12.45 -30.77
C THR A 346 -33.39 -13.40 -31.14
N ARG A 347 -32.93 -14.21 -30.18
CA ARG A 347 -31.82 -15.17 -30.36
C ARG A 347 -32.30 -16.60 -30.18
N SER A 348 -31.86 -17.50 -31.05
CA SER A 348 -31.98 -18.94 -30.87
C SER A 348 -30.85 -19.46 -29.98
N TYR A 349 -31.10 -20.55 -29.27
CA TYR A 349 -30.03 -21.25 -28.53
C TYR A 349 -28.89 -21.71 -29.45
N LYS A 350 -29.18 -21.90 -30.75
CA LYS A 350 -28.22 -22.26 -31.81
C LYS A 350 -27.28 -21.11 -32.19
N ASP A 351 -27.68 -19.87 -31.95
CA ASP A 351 -26.87 -18.69 -32.26
C ASP A 351 -25.79 -18.46 -31.18
N LEU A 352 -25.92 -19.11 -30.02
CA LEU A 352 -24.99 -18.97 -28.89
C LEU A 352 -23.80 -19.94 -29.03
N PRO A 353 -22.57 -19.47 -28.74
CA PRO A 353 -22.25 -18.20 -28.06
C PRO A 353 -22.12 -16.99 -29.00
N ILE A 354 -22.60 -15.83 -28.54
CA ILE A 354 -22.43 -14.53 -29.21
C ILE A 354 -21.41 -13.71 -28.43
N ARG A 355 -20.42 -13.16 -29.12
CA ARG A 355 -19.27 -12.49 -28.49
C ARG A 355 -19.07 -11.10 -29.06
N PHE A 356 -19.10 -10.08 -28.21
CA PHE A 356 -18.84 -8.69 -28.60
C PHE A 356 -17.53 -8.21 -28.01
N SER A 357 -16.72 -7.52 -28.80
CA SER A 357 -15.53 -6.79 -28.33
C SER A 357 -15.70 -5.29 -28.57
N ASP A 358 -15.15 -4.45 -27.69
CA ASP A 358 -15.28 -2.99 -27.79
C ASP A 358 -14.03 -2.30 -27.22
N PHE A 359 -13.51 -1.33 -27.98
CA PHE A 359 -12.34 -0.51 -27.64
C PHE A 359 -12.72 0.96 -27.40
N ALA A 360 -13.98 1.22 -27.04
CA ALA A 360 -14.44 2.54 -26.67
C ALA A 360 -13.80 3.04 -25.36
N ASN A 361 -13.72 4.36 -25.22
CA ASN A 361 -13.20 4.97 -24.02
C ASN A 361 -14.19 4.85 -22.85
N LEU A 362 -13.65 4.52 -21.70
CA LEU A 362 -14.32 4.39 -20.41
C LEU A 362 -13.83 5.49 -19.48
N HIS A 363 -14.71 5.88 -18.56
CA HIS A 363 -14.45 6.97 -17.62
C HIS A 363 -14.78 6.58 -16.19
N ARG A 364 -13.84 6.83 -15.26
CA ARG A 364 -14.04 6.65 -13.81
C ARG A 364 -13.59 7.91 -13.08
N ASP A 365 -14.37 8.34 -12.10
CA ASP A 365 -14.06 9.52 -11.28
C ASP A 365 -13.08 9.18 -10.16
N GLU A 366 -11.89 8.74 -10.57
CA GLU A 366 -10.82 8.38 -9.65
C GLU A 366 -10.36 9.61 -8.85
N LYS A 367 -10.04 9.40 -7.57
CA LYS A 367 -9.54 10.45 -6.69
C LYS A 367 -8.22 11.02 -7.23
N PRO A 368 -8.03 12.35 -7.26
CA PRO A 368 -6.81 12.96 -7.82
C PRO A 368 -5.50 12.40 -7.26
N GLY A 369 -5.45 12.06 -5.96
CA GLY A 369 -4.27 11.51 -5.31
C GLY A 369 -3.93 10.06 -5.67
N GLU A 370 -4.81 9.35 -6.37
CA GLU A 370 -4.61 7.94 -6.76
C GLU A 370 -4.14 7.81 -8.22
N LEU A 371 -4.23 8.89 -9.01
CA LEU A 371 -3.84 8.91 -10.43
C LEU A 371 -2.34 8.77 -10.60
N THR A 372 -1.90 7.83 -11.45
CA THR A 372 -0.46 7.55 -11.63
C THR A 372 -0.14 7.17 -13.06
N GLY A 373 0.47 8.11 -13.81
CA GLY A 373 0.92 7.89 -15.19
C GLY A 373 -0.19 7.28 -16.05
N LEU A 374 0.13 6.25 -16.84
CA LEU A 374 -0.85 5.40 -17.55
C LEU A 374 -1.40 4.21 -16.73
N SER A 375 -0.99 4.02 -15.48
CA SER A 375 -1.37 2.84 -14.68
C SER A 375 -2.72 3.03 -13.98
N ARG A 376 -3.06 4.27 -13.60
CA ARG A 376 -4.35 4.62 -13.02
C ARG A 376 -4.83 5.95 -13.58
N LEU A 377 -5.93 5.91 -14.32
CA LEU A 377 -6.43 6.97 -15.19
C LEU A 377 -7.92 7.20 -14.97
N ARG A 378 -8.39 8.41 -15.32
CA ARG A 378 -9.81 8.72 -15.39
C ARG A 378 -10.41 8.36 -16.74
N CYS A 379 -9.64 8.47 -17.81
CA CYS A 379 -10.05 8.10 -19.16
C CYS A 379 -9.11 7.00 -19.67
N PHE A 380 -9.68 5.84 -20.02
CA PHE A 380 -8.93 4.67 -20.44
C PHE A 380 -9.73 3.86 -21.46
N CYS A 381 -9.06 2.94 -22.13
CA CYS A 381 -9.65 2.00 -23.07
C CYS A 381 -9.26 0.60 -22.62
N GLN A 382 -10.23 -0.31 -22.60
CA GLN A 382 -9.99 -1.73 -22.41
C GLN A 382 -10.14 -2.45 -23.75
N ASP A 383 -9.49 -3.59 -23.92
CA ASP A 383 -9.86 -4.59 -24.90
C ASP A 383 -11.08 -5.38 -24.40
N ASP A 384 -12.17 -4.66 -24.15
CA ASP A 384 -13.32 -5.19 -23.44
C ASP A 384 -14.08 -6.21 -24.29
N GLY A 385 -14.66 -7.21 -23.63
CA GLY A 385 -15.28 -8.34 -24.30
C GLY A 385 -16.39 -8.99 -23.47
N HIS A 386 -17.56 -9.18 -24.07
CA HIS A 386 -18.71 -9.85 -23.45
C HIS A 386 -19.17 -11.06 -24.28
N SER A 387 -19.12 -12.25 -23.68
CA SER A 387 -19.66 -13.47 -24.27
C SER A 387 -21.02 -13.80 -23.64
N PHE A 388 -22.04 -13.87 -24.50
CA PHE A 388 -23.38 -14.35 -24.17
C PHE A 388 -23.45 -15.82 -24.59
N CYS A 389 -23.49 -16.71 -23.61
CA CYS A 389 -23.45 -18.14 -23.83
C CYS A 389 -24.50 -18.87 -22.97
N ARG A 390 -24.77 -20.14 -23.32
CA ARG A 390 -25.57 -21.01 -22.48
C ARG A 390 -24.75 -21.50 -21.29
N LYS A 391 -25.44 -21.96 -20.24
CA LYS A 391 -24.78 -22.48 -19.02
C LYS A 391 -23.82 -23.63 -19.32
N ASP A 392 -24.16 -24.51 -20.26
CA ASP A 392 -23.33 -25.64 -20.69
C ASP A 392 -22.05 -25.21 -21.45
N GLN A 393 -21.99 -23.97 -21.95
CA GLN A 393 -20.87 -23.45 -22.73
C GLN A 393 -19.88 -22.63 -21.89
N ILE A 394 -20.18 -22.35 -20.63
CA ILE A 394 -19.37 -21.45 -19.77
C ILE A 394 -17.92 -21.93 -19.67
N GLU A 395 -17.71 -23.23 -19.46
CA GLU A 395 -16.35 -23.79 -19.32
C GLU A 395 -15.54 -23.65 -20.61
N GLU A 396 -16.16 -23.91 -21.76
CA GLU A 396 -15.53 -23.77 -23.07
C GLU A 396 -15.16 -22.30 -23.35
N GLU A 397 -16.09 -21.38 -23.12
CA GLU A 397 -15.86 -19.93 -23.30
C GLU A 397 -14.74 -19.41 -22.42
N PHE A 398 -14.72 -19.82 -21.15
CA PHE A 398 -13.67 -19.45 -20.21
C PHE A 398 -12.29 -19.98 -20.66
N ASN A 399 -12.22 -21.24 -21.10
CA ASN A 399 -10.99 -21.84 -21.60
C ASN A 399 -10.47 -21.16 -22.88
N ASN A 400 -11.37 -20.76 -23.78
CA ASN A 400 -11.04 -20.01 -24.99
C ASN A 400 -10.40 -18.65 -24.66
N CYS A 401 -11.00 -17.89 -23.75
CA CYS A 401 -10.43 -16.63 -23.27
C CYS A 401 -9.06 -16.82 -22.61
N LEU A 402 -8.91 -17.81 -21.71
CA LEU A 402 -7.64 -18.09 -21.04
C LEU A 402 -6.53 -18.47 -22.01
N LYS A 403 -6.86 -19.23 -23.07
CA LYS A 403 -5.89 -19.62 -24.10
C LYS A 403 -5.33 -18.39 -24.82
N VAL A 404 -6.20 -17.46 -25.19
CA VAL A 404 -5.81 -16.21 -25.84
C VAL A 404 -4.99 -15.32 -24.90
N ILE A 405 -5.37 -15.21 -23.63
CA ILE A 405 -4.59 -14.47 -22.63
C ILE A 405 -3.19 -15.08 -22.49
N LYS A 406 -3.07 -16.41 -22.43
CA LYS A 406 -1.77 -17.10 -22.38
C LYS A 406 -0.93 -16.89 -23.65
N GLU A 407 -1.55 -16.77 -24.81
CA GLU A 407 -0.87 -16.43 -26.06
C GLU A 407 -0.32 -15.01 -26.02
N ALA A 408 -1.16 -14.05 -25.58
CA ALA A 408 -0.77 -12.65 -25.44
C ALA A 408 0.41 -12.46 -24.48
N LEU A 409 0.42 -13.16 -23.33
CA LEU A 409 1.49 -13.05 -22.33
C LEU A 409 2.81 -13.74 -22.71
N LYS A 410 2.81 -14.58 -23.75
CA LYS A 410 4.03 -15.27 -24.25
C LYS A 410 4.72 -14.50 -25.37
N THR A 411 4.02 -13.54 -25.97
CA THR A 411 4.54 -12.64 -27.01
C THR A 411 5.26 -11.49 -26.32
#